data_AF-A0A244CN99-F1
#
_entry.id   AF-A0A244CN99-F1
#
_cell.length_a   1.000
_cell.length_b   1.000
_cell.length_c   1.000
_cell.angle_alpha   90.00
_cell.angle_beta   90.00
_cell.angle_gamma   90.00
#
_symmetry.space_group_name_H-M   'P 1'
#
loop_
_entity.id
_entity.type
_entity.pdbx_description
1 polymer ?
#
loop_
_entity_poly.entity_id
_entity_poly.type
_entity_poly.pdbx_seq_one_letter_code
_entity_poly.pdbx_strand_id
1 'polypeptide(L)'
;MRTAIISHPACRKHKMTAEHPECPERLDAISDRLLASGVDLEVQHKLAPKGTLEHIGLVHSDEHIKHILGNIPLDGLQDLDGDTWLCPDSFKAIERAVGAGVLAVDEIISGQLDAAFCSVRPPGHHANKDTSSGFCVVNNLAIAAQYALNLGVQRIAILDIDVHHGNGTQDIFVGDERVMFCSLFQHPFYPNTAIDSTAHILNSPLSAGQGGDELRTIVMNRWLPALTLFNPELIFISAGFDAHLEDDMGGLTLVEADYTWFTEQVIQLSKSCNSKGVISMLEGGYDLSSLGRSVTEHIKALAHG
;
A
#
# COMPACT_ATOMS: atom_id res chain seq x y z
N MET A 1 -17.17 -7.75 -7.90
CA MET A 1 -16.03 -8.68 -7.70
C MET A 1 -16.14 -9.36 -6.33
N ARG A 2 -15.58 -10.58 -6.16
CA ARG A 2 -15.45 -11.21 -4.83
C ARG A 2 -14.33 -10.49 -4.08
N THR A 3 -14.73 -9.54 -3.25
CA THR A 3 -13.81 -8.63 -2.57
C THR A 3 -13.74 -8.94 -1.08
N ALA A 4 -12.54 -8.95 -0.51
CA ALA A 4 -12.33 -9.08 0.92
C ALA A 4 -11.58 -7.89 1.52
N ILE A 5 -11.95 -7.53 2.75
CA ILE A 5 -11.12 -6.72 3.64
C ILE A 5 -10.33 -7.68 4.52
N ILE A 6 -9.01 -7.54 4.52
CA ILE A 6 -8.09 -8.33 5.34
C ILE A 6 -7.50 -7.43 6.41
N SER A 7 -7.73 -7.75 7.69
CA SER A 7 -7.26 -6.94 8.80
C SER A 7 -6.94 -7.78 10.04
N HIS A 8 -6.31 -7.19 11.06
CA HIS A 8 -6.11 -7.83 12.35
C HIS A 8 -6.08 -6.82 13.50
N PRO A 9 -6.70 -7.12 14.67
CA PRO A 9 -6.65 -6.24 15.84
C PRO A 9 -5.24 -5.93 16.39
N ALA A 10 -4.22 -6.68 15.97
CA ALA A 10 -2.85 -6.46 16.42
C ALA A 10 -2.21 -5.26 15.72
N CYS A 11 -2.66 -4.91 14.51
CA CYS A 11 -2.21 -3.72 13.80
C CYS A 11 -2.50 -2.42 14.57
N ARG A 12 -3.52 -2.42 15.45
CA ARG A 12 -3.83 -1.29 16.36
C ARG A 12 -2.85 -1.16 17.53
N LYS A 13 -2.08 -2.20 17.81
CA LYS A 13 -1.17 -2.21 18.96
C LYS A 13 0.20 -1.62 18.63
N HIS A 14 0.54 -1.51 17.34
CA HIS A 14 1.67 -0.70 16.91
C HIS A 14 1.41 0.77 17.26
N LYS A 15 2.32 1.34 18.03
CA LYS A 15 2.26 2.71 18.52
C LYS A 15 3.57 3.41 18.22
N MET A 16 3.44 4.67 17.84
CA MET A 16 4.54 5.63 17.78
C MET A 16 4.36 6.65 18.92
N THR A 17 5.00 7.82 18.82
CA THR A 17 4.82 8.90 19.81
C THR A 17 3.36 9.39 19.84
N ALA A 18 2.95 10.01 20.95
CA ALA A 18 1.54 10.33 21.18
C ALA A 18 0.93 11.28 20.14
N GLU A 19 1.74 12.20 19.59
CA GLU A 19 1.33 13.18 18.57
C GLU A 19 1.64 12.71 17.15
N HIS A 20 2.03 11.43 16.98
CA HIS A 20 2.42 10.90 15.69
C HIS A 20 1.18 10.71 14.78
N PRO A 21 1.20 11.19 13.52
CA PRO A 21 0.04 11.07 12.62
C PRO A 21 -0.28 9.62 12.25
N GLU A 22 0.74 8.75 12.15
CA GLU A 22 0.59 7.30 11.98
C GLU A 22 0.08 6.65 13.29
N CYS A 23 -1.22 6.74 13.53
CA CYS A 23 -1.87 6.32 14.79
C CYS A 23 -2.88 5.18 14.60
N PRO A 24 -3.17 4.38 15.65
CA PRO A 24 -4.17 3.30 15.59
C PRO A 24 -5.56 3.72 15.13
N GLU A 25 -5.96 4.95 15.46
CA GLU A 25 -7.24 5.57 15.15
C GLU A 25 -7.51 5.63 13.64
N ARG A 26 -6.46 5.58 12.81
CA ARG A 26 -6.57 5.42 11.35
C ARG A 26 -7.40 4.18 10.96
N LEU A 27 -7.13 3.04 11.61
CA LEU A 27 -7.87 1.80 11.35
C LEU A 27 -9.30 1.85 11.90
N ASP A 28 -9.51 2.60 12.99
CA ASP A 28 -10.83 2.77 13.58
C ASP A 28 -11.71 3.67 12.70
N ALA A 29 -11.16 4.77 12.19
CA ALA A 29 -11.87 5.64 11.25
C ALA A 29 -12.31 4.93 9.97
N ILE A 30 -11.47 4.04 9.43
CA ILE A 30 -11.83 3.16 8.31
C ILE A 30 -12.96 2.21 8.71
N SER A 31 -12.81 1.52 9.85
CA SER A 31 -13.80 0.54 10.33
C SER A 31 -15.18 1.20 10.57
N ASP A 32 -15.20 2.36 11.22
CA ASP A 32 -16.41 3.12 11.51
C ASP A 32 -17.10 3.59 10.23
N ARG A 33 -16.34 4.06 9.22
CA ARG A 33 -16.91 4.53 7.96
C ARG A 33 -17.45 3.39 7.10
N LEU A 34 -16.79 2.23 7.09
CA LEU A 34 -17.29 1.03 6.41
C LEU A 34 -18.64 0.58 6.97
N LEU A 35 -18.77 0.57 8.30
CA LEU A 35 -20.03 0.26 8.98
C LEU A 35 -21.11 1.30 8.65
N ALA A 36 -20.80 2.59 8.77
CA ALA A 36 -21.76 3.67 8.54
C ALA A 36 -22.26 3.77 7.09
N SER A 37 -21.43 3.40 6.12
CA SER A 37 -21.77 3.42 4.69
C SER A 37 -22.54 2.19 4.22
N GLY A 38 -22.53 1.10 4.98
CA GLY A 38 -23.10 -0.19 4.60
C GLY A 38 -22.21 -1.05 3.69
N VAL A 39 -21.04 -0.54 3.25
CA VAL A 39 -20.07 -1.29 2.44
C VAL A 39 -19.57 -2.54 3.17
N ASP A 40 -19.54 -2.51 4.50
CA ASP A 40 -19.19 -3.66 5.36
C ASP A 40 -19.98 -4.93 5.04
N LEU A 41 -21.23 -4.80 4.57
CA LEU A 41 -22.12 -5.91 4.22
C LEU A 41 -21.89 -6.46 2.81
N GLU A 42 -21.14 -5.74 1.98
CA GLU A 42 -20.91 -6.06 0.56
C GLU A 42 -19.58 -6.82 0.33
N VAL A 43 -18.75 -6.91 1.37
CA VAL A 43 -17.40 -7.50 1.30
C VAL A 43 -17.23 -8.64 2.30
N GLN A 44 -16.29 -9.53 2.01
CA GLN A 44 -15.88 -10.56 2.96
C GLN A 44 -14.88 -9.99 3.97
N HIS A 45 -14.95 -10.44 5.21
CA HIS A 45 -13.96 -10.11 6.23
C HIS A 45 -13.06 -11.29 6.50
N LYS A 46 -11.74 -11.10 6.36
CA LYS A 46 -10.73 -12.12 6.63
C LYS A 46 -9.74 -11.62 7.67
N LEU A 47 -9.37 -12.51 8.59
CA LEU A 47 -8.39 -12.22 9.63
C LEU A 47 -6.98 -12.46 9.09
N ALA A 48 -6.11 -11.46 9.14
CA ALA A 48 -4.74 -11.59 8.62
C ALA A 48 -3.97 -12.68 9.40
N PRO A 49 -3.37 -13.67 8.73
CA PRO A 49 -2.52 -14.66 9.38
C PRO A 49 -1.21 -14.01 9.83
N LYS A 50 -0.34 -14.81 10.47
CA LYS A 50 1.01 -14.38 10.81
C LYS A 50 1.92 -14.60 9.60
N GLY A 51 2.51 -13.52 9.09
CA GLY A 51 3.67 -13.57 8.21
C GLY A 51 4.90 -14.10 8.94
N THR A 52 5.82 -14.71 8.21
CA THR A 52 7.05 -15.31 8.76
C THR A 52 8.25 -14.43 8.46
N LEU A 53 9.37 -14.68 9.16
CA LEU A 53 10.65 -14.06 8.81
C LEU A 53 11.11 -14.45 7.40
N GLU A 54 10.76 -15.66 6.94
CA GLU A 54 11.03 -16.10 5.56
C GLU A 54 10.27 -15.25 4.53
N HIS A 55 9.03 -14.84 4.82
CA HIS A 55 8.31 -13.89 3.98
C HIS A 55 9.01 -12.53 3.95
N ILE A 56 9.44 -12.01 5.10
CA ILE A 56 10.14 -10.70 5.16
C ILE A 56 11.47 -10.77 4.39
N GLY A 57 12.22 -11.87 4.54
CA GLY A 57 13.49 -12.12 3.85
C GLY A 57 13.37 -12.34 2.34
N LEU A 58 12.15 -12.33 1.78
CA LEU A 58 11.97 -12.34 0.32
C LEU A 58 12.49 -11.05 -0.33
N VAL A 59 12.41 -9.91 0.37
CA VAL A 59 12.82 -8.60 -0.18
C VAL A 59 13.78 -7.84 0.73
N HIS A 60 13.81 -8.13 2.04
CA HIS A 60 14.69 -7.46 3.00
C HIS A 60 15.94 -8.28 3.28
N SER A 61 17.06 -7.61 3.56
CA SER A 61 18.30 -8.30 3.98
C SER A 61 18.19 -8.89 5.38
N ASP A 62 19.00 -9.93 5.63
CA ASP A 62 19.11 -10.54 6.96
C ASP A 62 19.59 -9.52 8.01
N GLU A 63 20.48 -8.60 7.60
CA GLU A 63 20.96 -7.50 8.43
C GLU A 63 19.82 -6.57 8.86
N HIS A 64 18.96 -6.17 7.92
CA HIS A 64 17.80 -5.33 8.22
C HIS A 64 16.82 -6.03 9.17
N ILE A 65 16.51 -7.31 8.91
CA ILE A 65 15.63 -8.11 9.78
C ILE A 65 16.20 -8.20 11.20
N LYS A 66 17.51 -8.48 11.34
CA LYS A 66 18.19 -8.50 12.65
C LYS A 66 18.15 -7.14 13.33
N HIS A 67 18.31 -6.06 12.57
CA HIS A 67 18.24 -4.70 13.09
C HIS A 67 16.84 -4.40 13.66
N ILE A 68 15.77 -4.70 12.92
CA ILE A 68 14.39 -4.53 13.41
C ILE A 68 14.17 -5.33 14.69
N LEU A 69 14.48 -6.64 14.67
CA LEU A 69 14.25 -7.53 15.80
C LEU A 69 15.05 -7.11 17.05
N GLY A 70 16.28 -6.62 16.86
CA GLY A 70 17.14 -6.13 17.94
C GLY A 70 16.66 -4.82 18.56
N ASN A 71 15.83 -4.05 17.85
CA ASN A 71 15.28 -2.77 18.30
C ASN A 71 13.84 -2.84 18.80
N ILE A 72 13.21 -4.02 18.85
CA ILE A 72 11.89 -4.16 19.50
C ILE A 72 12.07 -3.97 21.02
N PRO A 73 11.52 -2.91 21.62
CA PRO A 73 11.72 -2.66 23.04
C PRO A 73 10.86 -3.61 23.89
N LEU A 74 11.32 -3.90 25.11
CA LEU A 74 10.53 -4.65 26.10
C LEU A 74 9.40 -3.78 26.70
N ASP A 75 9.62 -2.47 26.80
CA ASP A 75 8.66 -1.48 27.27
C ASP A 75 8.96 -0.11 26.61
N GLY A 76 7.95 0.75 26.53
CA GLY A 76 8.07 2.09 25.94
C GLY A 76 8.20 2.10 24.42
N LEU A 77 8.89 3.13 23.90
CA LEU A 77 9.11 3.33 22.47
C LEU A 77 10.62 3.35 22.17
N GLN A 78 11.01 2.79 21.03
CA GLN A 78 12.35 2.82 20.47
C GLN A 78 12.33 3.54 19.13
N ASP A 79 13.16 4.57 18.98
CA ASP A 79 13.36 5.27 17.72
C ASP A 79 14.17 4.40 16.76
N LEU A 80 13.73 4.29 15.50
CA LEU A 80 14.39 3.49 14.46
C LEU A 80 15.17 4.36 13.48
N ASP A 81 14.65 5.54 13.12
CA ASP A 81 15.22 6.42 12.07
C ASP A 81 14.87 7.92 12.21
N GLY A 82 14.23 8.33 13.31
CA GLY A 82 13.81 9.69 13.62
C GLY A 82 12.33 9.97 13.36
N ASP A 83 11.69 9.23 12.46
CA ASP A 83 10.26 9.35 12.14
C ASP A 83 9.48 8.03 12.31
N THR A 84 10.17 6.91 12.47
CA THR A 84 9.60 5.58 12.67
C THR A 84 9.94 5.06 14.06
N TRP A 85 8.92 4.65 14.82
CA TRP A 85 9.08 4.18 16.19
C TRP A 85 8.56 2.76 16.38
N LEU A 86 9.22 2.00 17.25
CA LEU A 86 8.82 0.65 17.62
C LEU A 86 8.32 0.62 19.08
N CYS A 87 7.29 -0.18 19.34
CA CYS A 87 6.79 -0.52 20.66
C CYS A 87 6.83 -2.05 20.85
N PRO A 88 6.55 -2.59 22.06
CA PRO A 88 6.61 -4.03 22.31
C PRO A 88 5.70 -4.87 21.40
N ASP A 89 4.60 -4.28 20.91
CA ASP A 89 3.65 -4.95 20.02
C ASP A 89 3.97 -4.74 18.51
N SER A 90 4.97 -3.94 18.15
CA SER A 90 5.28 -3.60 16.76
C SER A 90 5.53 -4.83 15.89
N PHE A 91 6.36 -5.77 16.36
CA PHE A 91 6.67 -6.95 15.55
C PHE A 91 5.43 -7.82 15.31
N LYS A 92 4.53 -7.92 16.29
CA LYS A 92 3.27 -8.63 16.13
C LYS A 92 2.35 -7.93 15.13
N ALA A 93 2.35 -6.61 15.05
CA ALA A 93 1.61 -5.86 14.04
C ALA A 93 2.20 -6.09 12.65
N ILE A 94 3.53 -5.99 12.51
CA ILE A 94 4.27 -6.26 11.27
C ILE A 94 3.96 -7.66 10.73
N GLU A 95 3.98 -8.68 11.60
CA GLU A 95 3.60 -10.05 11.21
C GLU A 95 2.20 -10.11 10.59
N ARG A 96 1.25 -9.31 11.06
CA ARG A 96 -0.12 -9.28 10.52
C ARG A 96 -0.23 -8.44 9.24
N ALA A 97 0.52 -7.34 9.13
CA ALA A 97 0.58 -6.56 7.92
C ALA A 97 1.15 -7.38 6.75
N VAL A 98 2.27 -8.09 6.99
CA VAL A 98 2.87 -9.02 6.03
C VAL A 98 1.93 -10.18 5.71
N GLY A 99 1.34 -10.80 6.74
CA GLY A 99 0.44 -11.93 6.57
C GLY A 99 -0.83 -11.59 5.78
N ALA A 100 -1.33 -10.36 5.86
CA ALA A 100 -2.49 -9.91 5.08
C ALA A 100 -2.21 -9.94 3.58
N GLY A 101 -1.06 -9.41 3.15
CA GLY A 101 -0.65 -9.41 1.74
C GLY A 101 -0.44 -10.84 1.21
N VAL A 102 0.20 -11.71 2.00
CA VAL A 102 0.39 -13.13 1.65
C VAL A 102 -0.96 -13.84 1.48
N LEU A 103 -1.90 -13.66 2.42
CA LEU A 103 -3.24 -14.23 2.31
C LEU A 103 -3.98 -13.71 1.06
N ALA A 104 -3.87 -12.41 0.76
CA ALA A 104 -4.49 -11.83 -0.43
C ALA A 104 -3.99 -12.51 -1.71
N VAL A 105 -2.69 -12.74 -1.81
CA VAL A 105 -2.06 -13.44 -2.95
C VAL A 105 -2.59 -14.87 -3.07
N ASP A 106 -2.59 -15.63 -1.97
CA ASP A 106 -3.06 -17.02 -1.97
C ASP A 106 -4.53 -17.12 -2.42
N GLU A 107 -5.40 -16.25 -1.91
CA GLU A 107 -6.83 -16.24 -2.21
C GLU A 107 -7.13 -15.81 -3.65
N ILE A 108 -6.37 -14.88 -4.22
CA ILE A 108 -6.52 -14.47 -5.63
C ILE A 108 -5.97 -15.52 -6.58
N ILE A 109 -4.77 -16.06 -6.31
CA ILE A 109 -4.17 -17.09 -7.18
C ILE A 109 -5.02 -18.37 -7.19
N SER A 110 -5.61 -18.75 -6.06
CA SER A 110 -6.54 -19.89 -5.97
C SER A 110 -7.95 -19.58 -6.50
N GLY A 111 -8.20 -18.36 -6.96
CA GLY A 111 -9.46 -17.93 -7.55
C GLY A 111 -10.61 -17.86 -6.55
N GLN A 112 -10.36 -17.69 -5.25
CA GLN A 112 -11.38 -17.45 -4.21
C GLN A 112 -11.81 -15.99 -4.14
N LEU A 113 -10.87 -15.07 -4.35
CA LEU A 113 -11.11 -13.63 -4.42
C LEU A 113 -10.74 -13.09 -5.80
N ASP A 114 -11.41 -12.00 -6.19
CA ASP A 114 -11.05 -11.21 -7.37
C ASP A 114 -10.33 -9.91 -6.95
N ALA A 115 -10.61 -9.42 -5.73
CA ALA A 115 -9.90 -8.29 -5.13
C ALA A 115 -9.76 -8.43 -3.61
N ALA A 116 -8.74 -7.77 -3.06
CA ALA A 116 -8.56 -7.65 -1.61
C ALA A 116 -8.05 -6.26 -1.23
N PHE A 117 -8.55 -5.73 -0.11
CA PHE A 117 -8.00 -4.54 0.54
C PHE A 117 -7.41 -4.95 1.90
N CYS A 118 -6.12 -4.74 2.10
CA CYS A 118 -5.43 -5.01 3.36
C CYS A 118 -5.45 -3.75 4.22
N SER A 119 -6.37 -3.70 5.19
CA SER A 119 -6.46 -2.62 6.18
C SER A 119 -5.50 -2.93 7.33
N VAL A 120 -4.23 -2.54 7.15
CA VAL A 120 -3.11 -2.94 8.02
C VAL A 120 -2.26 -1.74 8.44
N ARG A 121 -1.52 -1.91 9.54
CA ARG A 121 -0.52 -0.99 10.08
C ARG A 121 0.58 -1.81 10.76
N PRO A 122 1.86 -1.42 10.70
CA PRO A 122 2.41 -0.22 10.03
C PRO A 122 2.38 -0.30 8.47
N PRO A 123 2.53 0.84 7.75
CA PRO A 123 2.67 0.89 6.30
C PRO A 123 4.01 0.30 5.81
N GLY A 124 4.27 0.31 4.50
CA GLY A 124 5.43 -0.38 3.93
C GLY A 124 6.18 0.30 2.78
N HIS A 125 5.57 1.14 1.94
CA HIS A 125 6.17 1.53 0.64
C HIS A 125 7.51 2.30 0.70
N HIS A 126 7.87 2.90 1.84
CA HIS A 126 9.15 3.58 2.05
C HIS A 126 10.28 2.64 2.49
N ALA A 127 9.97 1.48 3.08
CA ALA A 127 10.99 0.53 3.50
C ALA A 127 11.68 -0.09 2.28
N ASN A 128 12.96 0.18 2.11
CA ASN A 128 13.77 -0.39 1.03
C ASN A 128 14.35 -1.74 1.48
N LYS A 129 15.25 -2.32 0.69
CA LYS A 129 15.87 -3.62 1.00
C LYS A 129 16.59 -3.69 2.35
N ASP A 130 17.20 -2.58 2.78
CA ASP A 130 18.17 -2.55 3.87
C ASP A 130 17.82 -1.59 5.02
N THR A 131 16.78 -0.76 4.87
CA THR A 131 16.41 0.28 5.86
C THR A 131 14.90 0.47 5.99
N SER A 132 14.46 0.76 7.21
CA SER A 132 13.16 1.39 7.51
C SER A 132 13.25 2.90 7.30
N SER A 133 12.12 3.53 6.95
CA SER A 133 11.97 4.98 6.80
C SER A 133 10.50 5.34 6.64
N GLY A 134 10.10 6.56 7.01
CA GLY A 134 8.81 7.13 6.64
C GLY A 134 7.66 6.28 7.17
N PHE A 135 7.75 5.94 8.45
CA PHE A 135 6.78 5.12 9.19
C PHE A 135 6.78 3.63 8.80
N CYS A 136 7.50 3.27 7.73
CA CYS A 136 7.51 1.93 7.16
C CYS A 136 8.64 1.11 7.77
N VAL A 137 8.28 0.05 8.50
CA VAL A 137 9.28 -0.87 9.09
C VAL A 137 9.74 -1.92 8.08
N VAL A 138 8.79 -2.54 7.38
CA VAL A 138 9.03 -3.48 6.28
C VAL A 138 8.06 -3.21 5.14
N ASN A 139 8.46 -3.48 3.90
CA ASN A 139 7.63 -3.26 2.73
C ASN A 139 6.61 -4.40 2.53
N ASN A 140 5.43 -4.25 3.15
CA ASN A 140 4.37 -5.26 3.13
C ASN A 140 3.95 -5.66 1.70
N LEU A 141 3.78 -4.66 0.81
CA LEU A 141 3.34 -4.86 -0.56
C LEU A 141 4.44 -5.52 -1.40
N ALA A 142 5.69 -5.08 -1.28
CA ALA A 142 6.81 -5.71 -2.00
C ALA A 142 7.01 -7.17 -1.57
N ILE A 143 6.85 -7.48 -0.28
CA ILE A 143 6.88 -8.87 0.21
C ILE A 143 5.78 -9.70 -0.48
N ALA A 144 4.55 -9.19 -0.54
CA ALA A 144 3.44 -9.89 -1.19
C ALA A 144 3.65 -10.06 -2.71
N ALA A 145 4.18 -9.03 -3.39
CA ALA A 145 4.51 -9.09 -4.81
C ALA A 145 5.61 -10.14 -5.08
N GLN A 146 6.70 -10.12 -4.30
CA GLN A 146 7.77 -11.11 -4.45
C GLN A 146 7.30 -12.53 -4.13
N TYR A 147 6.41 -12.70 -3.15
CA TYR A 147 5.76 -13.97 -2.86
C TYR A 147 4.94 -14.47 -4.05
N ALA A 148 4.15 -13.59 -4.70
CA ALA A 148 3.40 -13.93 -5.91
C ALA A 148 4.32 -14.34 -7.09
N LEU A 149 5.45 -13.65 -7.27
CA LEU A 149 6.47 -14.05 -8.27
C LEU A 149 7.00 -15.46 -8.00
N ASN A 150 7.27 -15.79 -6.73
CA ASN A 150 7.74 -17.13 -6.32
C ASN A 150 6.69 -18.22 -6.53
N LEU A 151 5.40 -17.87 -6.51
CA LEU A 151 4.29 -18.76 -6.87
C LEU A 151 4.05 -18.87 -8.39
N GLY A 152 4.88 -18.22 -9.20
CA GLY A 152 4.88 -18.34 -10.65
C GLY A 152 4.13 -17.25 -11.41
N VAL A 153 3.67 -16.19 -10.75
CA VAL A 153 3.19 -14.98 -11.44
C VAL A 153 4.38 -14.35 -12.18
N GLN A 154 4.21 -14.03 -13.46
CA GLN A 154 5.34 -13.59 -14.31
C GLN A 154 5.42 -12.08 -14.50
N ARG A 155 4.30 -11.37 -14.36
CA ARG A 155 4.20 -9.92 -14.61
C ARG A 155 3.30 -9.28 -13.57
N ILE A 156 3.88 -8.41 -12.74
CA ILE A 156 3.16 -7.70 -11.68
C ILE A 156 3.17 -6.21 -11.97
N ALA A 157 2.02 -5.57 -11.89
CA ALA A 157 1.95 -4.10 -11.85
C ALA A 157 1.80 -3.64 -10.39
N ILE A 158 2.59 -2.66 -9.97
CA ILE A 158 2.43 -1.98 -8.68
C ILE A 158 2.10 -0.52 -8.97
N LEU A 159 0.96 -0.07 -8.50
CA LEU A 159 0.45 1.28 -8.69
C LEU A 159 0.45 2.01 -7.34
N ASP A 160 1.31 2.99 -7.18
CA ASP A 160 1.47 3.75 -5.95
C ASP A 160 0.85 5.14 -6.10
N ILE A 161 -0.17 5.39 -5.27
CA ILE A 161 -0.94 6.64 -5.25
C ILE A 161 -0.87 7.36 -3.90
N ASP A 162 0.04 6.92 -3.01
CA ASP A 162 0.40 7.68 -1.82
C ASP A 162 1.04 9.02 -2.22
N VAL A 163 0.84 10.08 -1.44
CA VAL A 163 1.40 11.40 -1.77
C VAL A 163 2.94 11.39 -1.75
N HIS A 164 3.54 10.47 -1.00
CA HIS A 164 4.98 10.32 -0.90
C HIS A 164 5.49 9.32 -1.94
N HIS A 165 6.68 9.57 -2.46
CA HIS A 165 7.29 8.62 -3.39
C HIS A 165 7.57 7.28 -2.69
N GLY A 166 7.03 6.18 -3.24
CA GLY A 166 7.30 4.80 -2.81
C GLY A 166 8.73 4.34 -3.10
N ASN A 167 9.72 5.06 -2.57
CA ASN A 167 11.14 4.85 -2.81
C ASN A 167 11.62 3.46 -2.41
N GLY A 168 11.03 2.87 -1.37
CA GLY A 168 11.39 1.52 -0.92
C GLY A 168 10.96 0.47 -1.92
N THR A 169 9.73 0.57 -2.42
CA THR A 169 9.22 -0.28 -3.49
C THR A 169 10.05 -0.13 -4.78
N GLN A 170 10.39 1.10 -5.15
CA GLN A 170 11.27 1.35 -6.30
C GLN A 170 12.63 0.68 -6.11
N ASP A 171 13.30 0.89 -4.98
CA ASP A 171 14.63 0.31 -4.69
C ASP A 171 14.62 -1.22 -4.82
N ILE A 172 13.59 -1.87 -4.26
CA ILE A 172 13.45 -3.33 -4.30
C ILE A 172 13.30 -3.86 -5.73
N PHE A 173 12.55 -3.16 -6.60
CA PHE A 173 12.18 -3.67 -7.93
C PHE A 173 12.87 -2.98 -9.12
N VAL A 174 13.74 -1.98 -8.90
CA VAL A 174 14.41 -1.26 -9.99
C VAL A 174 15.17 -2.19 -10.95
N GLY A 175 15.68 -3.31 -10.44
CA GLY A 175 16.40 -4.32 -11.23
C GLY A 175 15.55 -5.49 -11.74
N ASP A 176 14.23 -5.53 -11.49
CA ASP A 176 13.36 -6.65 -11.86
C ASP A 176 12.26 -6.22 -12.84
N GLU A 177 12.52 -6.43 -14.13
CA GLU A 177 11.59 -6.08 -15.22
C GLU A 177 10.28 -6.91 -15.22
N ARG A 178 10.16 -7.94 -14.36
CA ARG A 178 8.88 -8.64 -14.13
C ARG A 178 7.89 -7.79 -13.33
N VAL A 179 8.34 -6.67 -12.76
CA VAL A 179 7.52 -5.72 -12.03
C VAL A 179 7.51 -4.39 -12.76
N MET A 180 6.32 -3.89 -13.10
CA MET A 180 6.13 -2.50 -13.55
C MET A 180 5.64 -1.67 -12.37
N PHE A 181 6.42 -0.69 -11.96
CA PHE A 181 6.10 0.25 -10.89
C PHE A 181 5.67 1.59 -11.48
N CYS A 182 4.47 2.03 -11.15
CA CYS A 182 3.95 3.34 -11.51
C CYS A 182 3.66 4.10 -10.23
N SER A 183 4.33 5.22 -10.00
CA SER A 183 4.15 6.02 -8.77
C SER A 183 3.84 7.46 -9.10
N LEU A 184 2.79 7.97 -8.48
CA LEU A 184 2.42 9.38 -8.47
C LEU A 184 2.71 9.90 -7.07
N PHE A 185 3.40 11.03 -6.98
CA PHE A 185 3.82 11.58 -5.69
C PHE A 185 4.07 13.08 -5.81
N GLN A 186 4.01 13.78 -4.70
CA GLN A 186 4.37 15.20 -4.64
C GLN A 186 5.89 15.40 -4.76
N HIS A 187 6.33 16.40 -5.51
CA HIS A 187 7.74 16.74 -5.71
C HIS A 187 7.95 18.24 -5.99
N PRO A 188 8.99 18.88 -5.41
CA PRO A 188 9.89 18.36 -4.37
C PRO A 188 9.17 18.16 -3.03
N PHE A 189 9.37 16.99 -2.40
CA PHE A 189 8.73 16.59 -1.15
C PHE A 189 9.43 15.38 -0.54
N TYR A 190 9.14 15.03 0.72
CA TYR A 190 9.66 13.80 1.32
C TYR A 190 9.32 12.59 0.42
N PRO A 191 10.25 11.65 0.19
CA PRO A 191 11.60 11.50 0.76
C PRO A 191 12.73 12.20 -0.03
N ASN A 192 12.43 12.96 -1.09
CA ASN A 192 13.41 13.62 -1.97
C ASN A 192 14.49 12.69 -2.56
N THR A 193 14.11 11.47 -2.93
CA THR A 193 14.99 10.49 -3.58
C THR A 193 15.10 10.72 -5.09
N ALA A 194 15.93 9.93 -5.78
CA ALA A 194 16.00 9.93 -7.24
C ALA A 194 14.65 9.53 -7.86
N ILE A 195 14.24 10.28 -8.89
CA ILE A 195 12.94 10.14 -9.59
C ILE A 195 13.10 9.73 -11.06
N ASP A 196 14.27 9.21 -11.43
CA ASP A 196 14.53 8.77 -12.79
C ASP A 196 13.55 7.66 -13.21
N SER A 197 12.98 7.80 -14.40
CA SER A 197 12.08 6.79 -14.96
C SER A 197 12.86 5.85 -15.89
N THR A 198 12.48 4.57 -15.89
CA THR A 198 12.97 3.54 -16.82
C THR A 198 11.82 3.02 -17.69
N ALA A 199 12.01 1.89 -18.38
CA ALA A 199 10.95 1.24 -19.13
C ALA A 199 9.85 0.63 -18.21
N HIS A 200 10.22 0.22 -16.99
CA HIS A 200 9.33 -0.43 -16.02
C HIS A 200 9.16 0.35 -14.71
N ILE A 201 9.87 1.48 -14.54
CA ILE A 201 9.72 2.42 -13.42
C ILE A 201 9.18 3.75 -13.97
N LEU A 202 7.91 4.07 -13.66
CA LEU A 202 7.21 5.25 -14.16
C LEU A 202 6.91 6.24 -13.02
N ASN A 203 7.92 7.07 -12.71
CA ASN A 203 7.80 8.14 -11.73
C ASN A 203 7.04 9.33 -12.30
N SER A 204 5.99 9.76 -11.59
CA SER A 204 5.04 10.79 -12.05
C SER A 204 4.90 11.89 -10.99
N PRO A 205 5.93 12.76 -10.86
CA PRO A 205 5.94 13.83 -9.87
C PRO A 205 4.85 14.87 -10.13
N LEU A 206 4.20 15.31 -9.07
CA LEU A 206 3.23 16.42 -9.05
C LEU A 206 3.71 17.55 -8.15
N SER A 207 3.43 18.79 -8.55
CA SER A 207 3.61 19.95 -7.68
C SER A 207 2.48 20.05 -6.67
N ALA A 208 2.75 20.62 -5.49
CA ALA A 208 1.71 20.95 -4.52
C ALA A 208 0.60 21.82 -5.16
N GLY A 209 -0.65 21.57 -4.79
CA GLY A 209 -1.85 22.17 -5.35
C GLY A 209 -2.46 21.37 -6.52
N GLN A 210 -1.71 20.47 -7.15
CA GLN A 210 -2.23 19.60 -8.20
C GLN A 210 -3.10 18.48 -7.63
N GLY A 211 -4.03 17.96 -8.42
CA GLY A 211 -5.05 17.04 -7.93
C GLY A 211 -5.63 16.14 -9.02
N GLY A 212 -6.95 15.98 -8.98
CA GLY A 212 -7.65 14.96 -9.76
C GLY A 212 -7.45 15.05 -11.28
N ASP A 213 -7.33 16.25 -11.85
CA ASP A 213 -7.13 16.42 -13.31
C ASP A 213 -5.75 15.92 -13.76
N GLU A 214 -4.71 16.17 -12.95
CA GLU A 214 -3.38 15.65 -13.18
C GLU A 214 -3.29 14.14 -13.00
N LEU A 215 -3.89 13.60 -11.93
CA LEU A 215 -4.01 12.16 -11.72
C LEU A 215 -4.61 11.49 -12.96
N ARG A 216 -5.75 12.00 -13.44
CA ARG A 216 -6.42 11.48 -14.65
C ARG A 216 -5.52 11.55 -15.87
N THR A 217 -4.86 12.68 -16.06
CA THR A 217 -3.95 12.90 -17.19
C THR A 217 -2.79 11.90 -17.18
N ILE A 218 -2.15 11.70 -16.03
CA ILE A 218 -1.04 10.76 -15.86
C ILE A 218 -1.51 9.33 -16.11
N VAL A 219 -2.60 8.93 -15.47
CA VAL A 219 -3.12 7.56 -15.56
C VAL A 219 -3.53 7.24 -17.01
N MET A 220 -4.29 8.11 -17.65
CA MET A 220 -4.80 7.88 -19.01
C MET A 220 -3.70 7.94 -20.07
N ASN A 221 -2.78 8.90 -19.98
CA ASN A 221 -1.84 9.16 -21.06
C ASN A 221 -0.48 8.46 -20.89
N ARG A 222 -0.15 8.03 -19.66
CA ARG A 222 1.15 7.41 -19.35
C ARG A 222 1.02 6.01 -18.78
N TRP A 223 0.25 5.83 -17.70
CA TRP A 223 0.21 4.54 -17.01
C TRP A 223 -0.56 3.48 -17.79
N LEU A 224 -1.83 3.75 -18.15
CA LEU A 224 -2.67 2.76 -18.84
C LEU A 224 -2.06 2.28 -20.16
N PRO A 225 -1.46 3.12 -21.02
CA PRO A 225 -0.78 2.65 -22.22
C PRO A 225 0.39 1.71 -21.91
N ALA A 226 1.24 2.05 -20.94
CA ALA A 226 2.39 1.24 -20.55
C ALA A 226 1.95 -0.08 -19.92
N LEU A 227 0.97 -0.04 -19.01
CA LEU A 227 0.42 -1.21 -18.33
C LEU A 227 -0.30 -2.15 -19.28
N THR A 228 -1.04 -1.61 -20.26
CA THR A 228 -1.70 -2.43 -21.29
C THR A 228 -0.67 -3.18 -22.13
N LEU A 229 0.45 -2.53 -22.49
CA LEU A 229 1.55 -3.18 -23.20
C LEU A 229 2.25 -4.24 -22.32
N PHE A 230 2.43 -3.94 -21.04
CA PHE A 230 3.02 -4.84 -20.07
C PHE A 230 2.15 -6.07 -19.77
N ASN A 231 0.81 -5.93 -19.87
CA ASN A 231 -0.18 -6.99 -19.69
C ASN A 231 0.00 -7.76 -18.35
N PRO A 232 -0.19 -7.08 -17.19
CA PRO A 232 0.06 -7.65 -15.87
C PRO A 232 -0.87 -8.83 -15.55
N GLU A 233 -0.31 -9.84 -14.90
CA GLU A 233 -1.06 -11.02 -14.42
C GLU A 233 -1.66 -10.79 -13.03
N LEU A 234 -1.10 -9.87 -12.24
CA LEU A 234 -1.58 -9.47 -10.92
C LEU A 234 -1.27 -7.99 -10.72
N ILE A 235 -2.21 -7.25 -10.13
CA ILE A 235 -2.06 -5.82 -9.89
C ILE A 235 -2.06 -5.56 -8.39
N PHE A 236 -1.09 -4.78 -7.92
CA PHE A 236 -1.02 -4.27 -6.56
C PHE A 236 -1.24 -2.76 -6.55
N ILE A 237 -1.85 -2.27 -5.48
CA ILE A 237 -2.01 -0.84 -5.21
C ILE A 237 -1.39 -0.52 -3.85
N SER A 238 -0.37 0.34 -3.82
CA SER A 238 0.06 1.01 -2.60
C SER A 238 -0.95 2.13 -2.34
N ALA A 239 -1.95 1.85 -1.50
CA ALA A 239 -3.10 2.71 -1.33
C ALA A 239 -2.89 3.66 -0.14
N GLY A 240 -2.11 4.71 -0.39
CA GLY A 240 -2.07 5.90 0.44
C GLY A 240 -3.21 6.86 0.11
N PHE A 241 -3.76 7.50 1.13
CA PHE A 241 -4.87 8.46 0.99
C PHE A 241 -4.50 9.86 1.48
N ASP A 242 -3.22 10.13 1.68
CA ASP A 242 -2.62 11.39 2.12
C ASP A 242 -2.40 12.41 0.99
N ALA A 243 -2.72 12.06 -0.25
CA ALA A 243 -2.86 13.03 -1.34
C ALA A 243 -4.21 13.76 -1.29
N HIS A 244 -5.05 13.46 -0.29
CA HIS A 244 -6.36 14.09 -0.11
C HIS A 244 -6.21 15.56 0.30
N LEU A 245 -7.10 16.41 -0.20
CA LEU A 245 -7.14 17.86 0.07
C LEU A 245 -7.20 18.25 1.57
N GLU A 246 -7.62 17.32 2.42
CA GLU A 246 -7.80 17.53 3.86
C GLU A 246 -6.64 16.95 4.68
N ASP A 247 -5.66 16.33 4.04
CA ASP A 247 -4.54 15.70 4.74
C ASP A 247 -3.38 16.68 4.93
N ASP A 248 -2.95 16.85 6.18
CA ASP A 248 -1.87 17.78 6.55
C ASP A 248 -0.47 17.24 6.22
N MET A 249 -0.33 15.96 5.84
CA MET A 249 0.95 15.35 5.46
C MET A 249 1.26 15.45 3.97
N GLY A 250 0.31 15.95 3.17
CA GLY A 250 0.46 16.19 1.75
C GLY A 250 0.17 17.64 1.38
N GLY A 251 0.35 17.96 0.10
CA GLY A 251 -0.05 19.23 -0.49
C GLY A 251 -0.77 19.05 -1.83
N LEU A 252 -1.15 17.81 -2.19
CA LEU A 252 -2.02 17.54 -3.33
C LEU A 252 -3.49 17.76 -2.95
N THR A 253 -4.34 17.81 -3.95
CA THR A 253 -5.76 18.22 -3.79
C THR A 253 -6.74 17.16 -4.26
N LEU A 254 -6.40 15.87 -4.09
CA LEU A 254 -7.32 14.78 -4.42
C LEU A 254 -8.53 14.78 -3.49
N VAL A 255 -9.64 14.24 -3.98
CA VAL A 255 -10.85 13.98 -3.20
C VAL A 255 -11.32 12.54 -3.41
N GLU A 256 -12.34 12.10 -2.68
CA GLU A 256 -12.81 10.71 -2.74
C GLU A 256 -13.17 10.25 -4.15
N ALA A 257 -13.77 11.14 -4.95
CA ALA A 257 -14.13 10.86 -6.34
C ALA A 257 -12.91 10.56 -7.23
N ASP A 258 -11.73 11.07 -6.88
CA ASP A 258 -10.48 10.80 -7.60
C ASP A 258 -9.97 9.39 -7.30
N TYR A 259 -10.02 8.99 -6.02
CA TYR A 259 -9.69 7.62 -5.60
C TYR A 259 -10.67 6.59 -6.20
N THR A 260 -11.97 6.90 -6.22
CA THR A 260 -12.98 6.07 -6.91
C THR A 260 -12.64 5.91 -8.38
N TRP A 261 -12.44 7.03 -9.09
CA TRP A 261 -12.13 7.03 -10.52
C TRP A 261 -10.86 6.21 -10.82
N PHE A 262 -9.80 6.41 -10.03
CA PHE A 262 -8.55 5.66 -10.18
C PHE A 262 -8.80 4.15 -10.03
N THR A 263 -9.53 3.76 -8.99
CA THR A 263 -9.85 2.36 -8.71
C THR A 263 -10.65 1.72 -9.85
N GLU A 264 -11.63 2.44 -10.40
CA GLU A 264 -12.39 2.00 -11.57
C GLU A 264 -11.50 1.79 -12.80
N GLN A 265 -10.51 2.67 -13.04
CA GLN A 265 -9.55 2.46 -14.13
C GLN A 265 -8.68 1.22 -13.91
N VAL A 266 -8.24 0.96 -12.68
CA VAL A 266 -7.45 -0.23 -12.35
C VAL A 266 -8.27 -1.51 -12.56
N ILE A 267 -9.54 -1.51 -12.17
CA ILE A 267 -10.45 -2.64 -12.41
C ILE A 267 -10.66 -2.86 -13.92
N GLN A 268 -10.85 -1.80 -14.70
CA GLN A 268 -10.98 -1.90 -16.15
C GLN A 268 -9.72 -2.48 -16.80
N LEU A 269 -8.54 -2.04 -16.35
CA LEU A 269 -7.25 -2.58 -16.76
C LEU A 269 -7.11 -4.07 -16.39
N SER A 270 -7.47 -4.44 -15.15
CA SER A 270 -7.45 -5.83 -14.68
C SER A 270 -8.28 -6.73 -15.59
N LYS A 271 -9.48 -6.27 -15.99
CA LYS A 271 -10.35 -7.00 -16.91
C LYS A 271 -9.77 -7.10 -18.32
N SER A 272 -9.25 -5.99 -18.86
CA SER A 272 -8.72 -5.96 -20.23
C SER A 272 -7.47 -6.83 -20.40
N CYS A 273 -6.64 -6.91 -19.36
CA CYS A 273 -5.44 -7.75 -19.33
C CYS A 273 -5.71 -9.20 -18.90
N ASN A 274 -6.96 -9.54 -18.52
CA ASN A 274 -7.30 -10.81 -17.87
C ASN A 274 -6.39 -11.10 -16.66
N SER A 275 -6.06 -10.07 -15.88
CA SER A 275 -5.31 -10.22 -14.64
C SER A 275 -6.08 -11.09 -13.65
N LYS A 276 -5.36 -11.81 -12.78
CA LYS A 276 -5.92 -12.71 -11.77
C LYS A 276 -6.75 -11.96 -10.72
N GLY A 277 -6.37 -10.73 -10.41
CA GLY A 277 -7.10 -9.87 -9.47
C GLY A 277 -6.31 -8.61 -9.09
N VAL A 278 -6.85 -7.88 -8.12
CA VAL A 278 -6.28 -6.63 -7.60
C VAL A 278 -6.08 -6.72 -6.09
N ILE A 279 -4.86 -6.47 -5.61
CA ILE A 279 -4.52 -6.44 -4.18
C ILE A 279 -4.14 -5.02 -3.80
N SER A 280 -4.92 -4.41 -2.92
CA SER A 280 -4.64 -3.08 -2.40
C SER A 280 -4.17 -3.19 -0.95
N MET A 281 -3.13 -2.44 -0.57
CA MET A 281 -2.63 -2.39 0.80
C MET A 281 -2.59 -0.96 1.30
N LEU A 282 -3.14 -0.72 2.50
CA LEU A 282 -3.13 0.60 3.11
C LEU A 282 -1.70 1.08 3.38
N GLU A 283 -1.38 2.27 2.90
CA GLU A 283 -0.12 2.99 3.19
C GLU A 283 -0.41 4.20 4.10
N GLY A 284 -0.21 5.43 3.62
CA GLY A 284 -0.47 6.69 4.32
C GLY A 284 -1.93 7.16 4.33
N GLY A 285 -2.15 8.41 4.73
CA GLY A 285 -3.46 9.02 4.98
C GLY A 285 -3.73 9.17 6.48
N TYR A 286 -3.81 10.40 6.96
CA TYR A 286 -3.64 10.77 8.36
C TYR A 286 -4.74 11.70 8.88
N ASP A 287 -5.44 12.44 8.02
CA ASP A 287 -6.72 13.02 8.42
C ASP A 287 -7.77 11.90 8.53
N LEU A 288 -8.24 11.64 9.76
CA LEU A 288 -9.09 10.47 10.06
C LEU A 288 -10.40 10.47 9.26
N SER A 289 -10.99 11.64 9.06
CA SER A 289 -12.27 11.77 8.36
C SER A 289 -12.12 11.45 6.87
N SER A 290 -11.22 12.13 6.19
CA SER A 290 -10.95 11.93 4.77
C SER A 290 -10.36 10.55 4.48
N LEU A 291 -9.51 10.00 5.35
CA LEU A 291 -9.02 8.63 5.25
C LEU A 291 -10.19 7.64 5.24
N GLY A 292 -11.06 7.69 6.24
CA GLY A 292 -12.20 6.78 6.35
C GLY A 292 -13.11 6.88 5.12
N ARG A 293 -13.38 8.10 4.64
CA ARG A 293 -14.18 8.36 3.43
C ARG A 293 -13.53 7.77 2.18
N SER A 294 -12.27 8.09 1.94
CA SER A 294 -11.55 7.72 0.72
C SER A 294 -11.33 6.22 0.62
N VAL A 295 -10.93 5.58 1.73
CA VAL A 295 -10.78 4.11 1.81
C VAL A 295 -12.11 3.41 1.54
N THR A 296 -13.21 3.92 2.10
CA THR A 296 -14.54 3.34 1.90
C THR A 296 -14.96 3.39 0.43
N GLU A 297 -14.78 4.53 -0.24
CA GLU A 297 -15.11 4.67 -1.67
C GLU A 297 -14.18 3.82 -2.56
N HIS A 298 -12.89 3.72 -2.22
CA HIS A 298 -11.95 2.79 -2.88
C HIS A 298 -12.41 1.33 -2.78
N ILE A 299 -12.76 0.86 -1.58
CA ILE A 299 -13.25 -0.52 -1.36
C ILE A 299 -14.57 -0.76 -2.08
N LYS A 300 -15.49 0.21 -2.06
CA LYS A 300 -16.76 0.13 -2.76
C LYS A 300 -16.56 -0.03 -4.27
N ALA A 301 -15.66 0.75 -4.86
CA ALA A 301 -15.28 0.60 -6.27
C ALA A 301 -14.71 -0.79 -6.55
N LEU A 302 -13.82 -1.32 -5.69
CA LEU A 302 -13.32 -2.70 -5.79
C LEU A 302 -14.44 -3.75 -5.73
N ALA A 303 -15.45 -3.56 -4.86
CA ALA A 303 -16.56 -4.50 -4.72
C ALA A 303 -17.51 -4.49 -5.93
N HIS A 304 -17.78 -3.31 -6.50
CA HIS A 304 -18.72 -3.13 -7.62
C HIS A 304 -18.09 -3.37 -9.00
N GLY A 305 -16.77 -3.52 -9.04
CA GLY A 305 -15.99 -3.96 -10.20
C GLY A 305 -16.38 -5.31 -10.76
#